data_AF-A0A7Z7FN21-F1
#
_entry.id   AF-A0A7Z7FN21-F1
#
_cell.length_a   1.000
_cell.length_b   1.000
_cell.length_c   1.000
_cell.angle_alpha   90.00
_cell.angle_beta   90.00
_cell.angle_gamma   90.00
#
_symmetry.space_group_name_H-M   'P 1'
#
loop_
_entity.id
_entity.type
_entity.pdbx_description
1 polymer ?
#
loop_
_entity_poly.entity_id
_entity_poly.type
_entity_poly.pdbx_seq_one_letter_code
_entity_poly.pdbx_strand_id
1 'polypeptide(L)'
;METLRRTKKPKHTRTGLAMQWAIPENSRERVNAAGRTLVEGMGDTADGIDRYLDAYAVMSNWRASHQFPLNTFKINLRERARSIDEHAFVAQRLKRAPSIIAKLSRFPNMRLTQMQDIGGCRAVVSTLHDVTLLRDALKKSRIKHRLVNEKDYIAAPKEDGYRGIHLVYRYVSDRKET
;
A
#
# COMPACT_ATOMS: atom_id res chain seq x y z
N MET A 1 -43.70 -17.72 45.53
CA MET A 1 -42.25 -17.69 45.26
C MET A 1 -42.03 -17.81 43.76
N GLU A 2 -41.98 -16.65 43.10
CA GLU A 2 -41.97 -16.50 41.65
C GLU A 2 -40.53 -16.54 41.11
N THR A 3 -40.25 -17.43 40.16
CA THR A 3 -38.91 -17.61 39.58
C THR A 3 -38.78 -16.82 38.27
N LEU A 4 -38.00 -15.73 38.33
CA LEU A 4 -37.68 -14.87 37.19
C LEU A 4 -36.85 -15.63 36.14
N ARG A 5 -37.45 -15.93 34.97
CA ARG A 5 -36.71 -16.38 33.78
C ARG A 5 -36.03 -15.16 33.13
N ARG A 6 -34.70 -15.07 33.25
CA ARG A 6 -33.86 -14.12 32.49
C ARG A 6 -33.85 -14.52 31.01
N THR A 7 -34.51 -13.73 30.18
CA THR A 7 -34.41 -13.80 28.72
C THR A 7 -33.02 -13.30 28.28
N LYS A 8 -32.28 -14.13 27.54
CA LYS A 8 -31.01 -13.73 26.92
C LYS A 8 -31.31 -12.80 25.75
N LYS A 9 -30.87 -11.53 25.84
CA LYS A 9 -30.91 -10.57 24.72
C LYS A 9 -30.09 -11.12 23.53
N PRO A 10 -30.56 -10.95 22.28
CA PRO A 10 -29.84 -11.44 21.11
C PRO A 10 -28.54 -10.68 20.92
N LYS A 11 -27.47 -11.40 20.59
CA LYS A 11 -26.16 -10.84 20.24
C LYS A 11 -26.32 -10.05 18.93
N HIS A 12 -25.99 -8.76 18.94
CA HIS A 12 -25.84 -7.99 17.71
C HIS A 12 -24.77 -8.64 16.82
N THR A 13 -25.20 -9.32 15.77
CA THR A 13 -24.36 -9.68 14.64
C THR A 13 -24.08 -8.40 13.86
N ARG A 14 -22.85 -7.88 13.97
CA ARG A 14 -22.33 -6.87 13.06
C ARG A 14 -22.24 -7.50 11.67
N THR A 15 -23.19 -7.17 10.80
CA THR A 15 -23.14 -7.45 9.37
C THR A 15 -22.00 -6.63 8.76
N GLY A 16 -20.78 -7.16 8.82
CA GLY A 16 -19.64 -6.60 8.12
C GLY A 16 -19.67 -7.09 6.67
N LEU A 17 -19.90 -6.19 5.71
CA LEU A 17 -19.56 -6.44 4.31
C LEU A 17 -18.10 -6.94 4.28
N ALA A 18 -17.89 -8.20 3.93
CA ALA A 18 -16.54 -8.70 3.71
C ALA A 18 -15.98 -7.96 2.49
N MET A 19 -15.14 -6.95 2.71
CA MET A 19 -14.38 -6.34 1.62
C MET A 19 -13.50 -7.43 1.00
N GLN A 20 -13.91 -7.93 -0.17
CA GLN A 20 -13.08 -8.80 -0.99
C GLN A 20 -11.96 -7.94 -1.56
N TRP A 21 -10.79 -8.00 -0.91
CA TRP A 21 -9.57 -7.46 -1.48
C TRP A 21 -9.13 -8.35 -2.65
N ALA A 22 -8.63 -7.74 -3.73
CA ALA A 22 -8.04 -8.50 -4.82
C ALA A 22 -6.89 -9.37 -4.26
N ILE A 23 -6.80 -10.61 -4.75
CA ILE A 23 -5.69 -11.51 -4.45
C ILE A 23 -4.76 -11.60 -5.67
N PRO A 24 -3.45 -11.85 -5.49
CA PRO A 24 -2.57 -12.13 -6.62
C PRO A 24 -3.05 -13.38 -7.36
N GLU A 25 -3.45 -13.22 -8.61
CA GLU A 25 -3.94 -14.31 -9.48
C GLU A 25 -2.83 -14.92 -10.35
N ASN A 26 -1.67 -14.26 -10.39
CA ASN A 26 -0.59 -14.59 -11.32
C ASN A 26 0.71 -14.92 -10.57
N SER A 27 1.53 -15.79 -11.16
CA SER A 27 2.88 -16.09 -10.64
C SER A 27 3.77 -14.85 -10.71
N ARG A 28 4.80 -14.81 -9.86
CA ARG A 28 5.77 -13.70 -9.85
C ARG A 28 6.48 -13.58 -11.20
N GLU A 29 6.75 -14.71 -11.85
CA GLU A 29 7.36 -14.81 -13.18
C GLU A 29 6.45 -14.17 -14.24
N ARG A 30 5.14 -14.48 -14.23
CA ARG A 30 4.16 -13.89 -15.15
C ARG A 30 4.00 -12.40 -14.92
N VAL A 31 3.95 -11.95 -13.67
CA VAL A 31 3.90 -10.51 -13.33
C VAL A 31 5.15 -9.78 -13.84
N ASN A 32 6.33 -10.39 -13.71
CA ASN A 32 7.56 -9.81 -14.24
C ASN A 32 7.60 -9.79 -15.77
N ALA A 33 7.06 -10.81 -16.43
CA ALA A 33 6.91 -10.85 -17.88
C ALA A 33 5.98 -9.76 -18.39
N ALA A 34 4.79 -9.61 -17.78
CA ALA A 34 3.85 -8.54 -18.07
C ALA A 34 4.50 -7.15 -17.91
N GLY A 35 5.31 -6.97 -16.86
CA GLY A 35 6.07 -5.73 -16.67
C GLY A 35 7.01 -5.40 -17.83
N ARG A 36 7.64 -6.40 -18.47
CA ARG A 36 8.50 -6.19 -19.66
C ARG A 36 7.67 -5.85 -20.89
N THR A 37 6.60 -6.61 -21.15
CA THR A 37 5.68 -6.34 -22.27
C THR A 37 5.10 -4.93 -22.22
N LEU A 38 4.76 -4.42 -21.03
CA LEU A 38 4.27 -3.05 -20.87
C LEU A 38 5.32 -1.98 -21.20
N VAL A 39 6.61 -2.28 -21.02
CA VAL A 39 7.71 -1.38 -21.37
C VAL A 39 8.03 -1.43 -22.87
N GLU A 40 7.97 -2.62 -23.46
CA GLU A 40 8.12 -2.83 -24.91
C GLU A 40 7.03 -2.09 -25.70
N GLY A 41 5.82 -2.01 -25.14
CA GLY A 41 4.69 -1.30 -25.73
C GLY A 41 3.76 -2.21 -26.53
N MET A 42 2.70 -1.61 -27.07
CA MET A 42 1.61 -2.32 -27.74
C MET A 42 1.98 -2.86 -29.13
N GLY A 43 2.86 -2.15 -29.85
CA GLY A 43 3.08 -2.39 -31.28
C GLY A 43 1.82 -2.12 -32.13
N ASP A 44 1.90 -2.43 -33.42
CA ASP A 44 0.86 -2.10 -34.41
C ASP A 44 0.07 -3.32 -34.92
N THR A 45 0.33 -4.51 -34.37
CA THR A 45 -0.34 -5.76 -34.77
C THR A 45 -1.45 -6.11 -33.79
N ALA A 46 -2.48 -6.81 -34.26
CA ALA A 46 -3.55 -7.31 -33.39
C ALA A 46 -3.01 -8.16 -32.23
N ASP A 47 -2.07 -9.08 -32.52
CA ASP A 47 -1.41 -9.90 -31.49
C ASP A 47 -0.64 -9.04 -30.47
N GLY A 48 0.06 -7.98 -30.93
CA GLY A 48 0.74 -7.04 -30.05
C GLY A 48 -0.23 -6.32 -29.10
N ILE A 49 -1.37 -5.87 -29.63
CA ILE A 49 -2.43 -5.23 -28.85
C ILE A 49 -2.96 -6.18 -27.77
N ASP A 50 -3.28 -7.42 -28.15
CA ASP A 50 -3.82 -8.43 -27.21
C ASP A 50 -2.81 -8.76 -26.11
N ARG A 51 -1.52 -8.94 -26.45
CA ARG A 51 -0.45 -9.15 -25.46
C ARG A 51 -0.31 -7.99 -24.48
N TYR A 52 -0.42 -6.76 -24.97
CA TYR A 52 -0.35 -5.57 -24.11
C TYR A 52 -1.55 -5.47 -23.16
N LEU A 53 -2.76 -5.79 -23.64
CA LEU A 53 -3.96 -5.81 -22.82
C LEU A 53 -3.90 -6.89 -21.73
N ASP A 54 -3.42 -8.10 -22.04
CA ASP A 54 -3.18 -9.16 -21.03
C ASP A 54 -2.16 -8.68 -19.99
N ALA A 55 -1.02 -8.12 -20.44
CA ALA A 55 0.00 -7.61 -19.54
C ALA A 55 -0.52 -6.49 -18.63
N TYR A 56 -1.38 -5.61 -19.16
CA TYR A 56 -2.04 -4.56 -18.39
C TYR A 56 -3.00 -5.13 -17.34
N ALA A 57 -3.76 -6.19 -17.67
CA ALA A 57 -4.64 -6.87 -16.74
C ALA A 57 -3.85 -7.55 -15.61
N VAL A 58 -2.76 -8.26 -15.94
CA VAL A 58 -1.85 -8.89 -14.96
C VAL A 58 -1.26 -7.86 -14.00
N MET A 59 -0.72 -6.75 -14.53
CA MET A 59 -0.19 -5.67 -13.71
C MET A 59 -1.29 -5.02 -12.86
N SER A 60 -2.50 -4.89 -13.39
CA SER A 60 -3.63 -4.31 -12.67
C SER A 60 -4.08 -5.18 -11.49
N ASN A 61 -4.16 -6.51 -11.66
CA ASN A 61 -4.41 -7.45 -10.56
C ASN A 61 -3.28 -7.39 -9.51
N TRP A 62 -2.02 -7.43 -9.96
CA TRP A 62 -0.86 -7.31 -9.06
C TRP A 62 -0.90 -6.01 -8.25
N ARG A 63 -1.19 -4.89 -8.91
CA ARG A 63 -1.34 -3.57 -8.26
C ARG A 63 -2.52 -3.53 -7.30
N ALA A 64 -3.66 -4.12 -7.67
CA ALA A 64 -4.86 -4.16 -6.84
C ALA A 64 -4.68 -5.01 -5.57
N SER A 65 -3.92 -6.11 -5.65
CA SER A 65 -3.67 -6.99 -4.50
C SER A 65 -2.91 -6.31 -3.36
N HIS A 66 -2.21 -5.21 -3.66
CA HIS A 66 -1.55 -4.38 -2.66
C HIS A 66 -2.51 -3.51 -1.84
N GLN A 67 -3.82 -3.49 -2.14
CA GLN A 67 -4.80 -2.77 -1.32
C GLN A 67 -4.88 -3.30 0.12
N PHE A 68 -4.85 -4.62 0.30
CA PHE A 68 -4.90 -5.22 1.63
C PHE A 68 -3.75 -4.78 2.53
N PRO A 69 -2.45 -4.98 2.15
CA PRO A 69 -1.34 -4.51 2.98
C PRO A 69 -1.37 -2.98 3.15
N LEU A 70 -1.73 -2.24 2.11
CA LEU A 70 -1.84 -0.79 2.17
C LEU A 70 -2.89 -0.32 3.22
N ASN A 71 -4.04 -0.99 3.28
CA ASN A 71 -5.06 -0.69 4.27
C ASN A 71 -4.59 -1.00 5.70
N THR A 72 -3.82 -2.09 5.89
CA THR A 72 -3.18 -2.39 7.18
C THR A 72 -2.28 -1.24 7.64
N PHE A 73 -1.40 -0.75 6.76
CA PHE A 73 -0.55 0.41 7.08
C PHE A 73 -1.35 1.69 7.32
N LYS A 74 -2.38 1.96 6.50
CA LYS A 74 -3.24 3.14 6.65
C LYS A 74 -3.93 3.16 8.02
N ILE A 75 -4.49 2.04 8.47
CA ILE A 75 -5.18 1.97 9.76
C ILE A 75 -4.20 2.31 10.89
N ASN A 76 -3.02 1.68 10.90
CA ASN A 76 -2.00 1.97 11.91
C ASN A 76 -1.52 3.42 11.87
N LEU A 77 -1.27 3.95 10.67
CA LEU A 77 -0.87 5.35 10.48
C LEU A 77 -1.94 6.30 10.99
N ARG A 78 -3.22 6.03 10.69
CA ARG A 78 -4.34 6.87 11.11
C ARG A 78 -4.54 6.87 12.62
N GLU A 79 -4.46 5.72 13.26
CA GLU A 79 -4.57 5.60 14.72
C GLU A 79 -3.48 6.44 15.41
N ARG A 80 -2.22 6.29 14.98
CA ARG A 80 -1.09 7.04 15.55
C ARG A 80 -1.16 8.52 15.25
N ALA A 81 -1.45 8.89 14.00
CA ALA A 81 -1.53 10.30 13.61
C ALA A 81 -2.64 11.01 14.40
N ARG A 82 -3.82 10.41 14.55
CA ARG A 82 -4.94 10.99 15.30
C ARG A 82 -4.74 11.02 16.81
N SER A 83 -3.88 10.16 17.36
CA SER A 83 -3.50 10.26 18.78
C SER A 83 -2.53 11.40 19.07
N ILE A 84 -1.89 11.96 18.04
CA ILE A 84 -0.92 13.06 18.14
C ILE A 84 -1.59 14.37 17.74
N ASP A 85 -2.33 14.36 16.64
CA ASP A 85 -3.03 15.51 16.08
C ASP A 85 -4.45 15.09 15.69
N GLU A 86 -5.45 15.63 16.38
CA GLU A 86 -6.87 15.31 16.14
C GLU A 86 -7.33 15.69 14.72
N HIS A 87 -6.68 16.67 14.09
CA HIS A 87 -6.95 17.16 12.75
C HIS A 87 -6.14 16.42 11.67
N ALA A 88 -5.36 15.40 12.05
CA ALA A 88 -4.52 14.66 11.10
C ALA A 88 -5.32 14.07 9.94
N PHE A 89 -4.89 14.41 8.73
CA PHE A 89 -5.45 13.87 7.49
C PHE A 89 -4.61 12.68 7.01
N VAL A 90 -5.26 11.52 6.85
CA VAL A 90 -4.59 10.30 6.39
C VAL A 90 -5.25 9.75 5.14
N ALA A 91 -4.43 9.57 4.09
CA ALA A 91 -4.83 9.02 2.82
C ALA A 91 -3.97 7.80 2.45
N GLN A 92 -4.50 6.95 1.57
CA GLN A 92 -3.74 5.88 0.93
C GLN A 92 -3.87 5.98 -0.57
N ARG A 93 -2.84 5.54 -1.28
CA ARG A 93 -2.80 5.57 -2.75
C ARG A 93 -2.06 4.36 -3.28
N LEU A 94 -2.65 3.73 -4.30
CA LEU A 94 -1.90 2.88 -5.22
C LEU A 94 -1.25 3.74 -6.30
N LYS A 95 -0.05 3.36 -6.70
CA LYS A 95 0.64 3.98 -7.81
C LYS A 95 -0.17 3.83 -9.09
N ARG A 96 -0.19 4.87 -9.92
CA ARG A 96 -0.93 4.85 -11.19
C ARG A 96 -0.20 3.98 -12.20
N ALA A 97 -0.95 3.28 -13.06
CA ALA A 97 -0.38 2.40 -14.09
C ALA A 97 0.68 3.11 -14.96
N PRO A 98 0.45 4.32 -15.51
CA PRO A 98 1.49 5.02 -16.29
C PRO A 98 2.77 5.28 -15.50
N SER A 99 2.66 5.56 -14.19
CA SER A 99 3.83 5.77 -13.32
C SER A 99 4.58 4.48 -12.99
N ILE A 100 3.90 3.34 -13.00
CA ILE A 100 4.53 2.01 -12.87
C ILE A 100 5.33 1.72 -14.15
N ILE A 101 4.70 1.85 -15.31
CA ILE A 101 5.32 1.61 -16.63
C ILE A 101 6.53 2.53 -16.84
N ALA A 102 6.37 3.84 -16.61
CA ALA A 102 7.47 4.80 -16.73
C ALA A 102 8.65 4.49 -15.78
N LYS A 103 8.38 3.96 -14.58
CA LYS A 103 9.44 3.57 -13.65
C LYS A 103 10.17 2.31 -14.12
N LEU A 104 9.44 1.32 -14.65
CA LEU A 104 10.05 0.11 -15.22
C LEU A 104 10.92 0.47 -16.43
N SER A 105 10.44 1.37 -17.30
CA SER A 105 11.22 1.88 -18.43
C SER A 105 12.50 2.61 -17.99
N ARG A 106 12.41 3.48 -16.96
CA ARG A 106 13.57 4.21 -16.43
C ARG A 106 14.62 3.31 -15.77
N PHE A 107 14.22 2.15 -15.25
CA PHE A 107 15.08 1.24 -14.52
C PHE A 107 14.97 -0.18 -15.12
N PRO A 108 15.69 -0.48 -16.22
CA PRO A 108 15.50 -1.72 -16.98
C PRO A 108 15.80 -2.99 -16.17
N ASN A 109 16.65 -2.90 -15.14
CA ASN A 109 16.94 -4.01 -14.24
C ASN A 109 15.87 -4.24 -13.16
N MET A 110 14.84 -3.38 -13.08
CA MET A 110 13.78 -3.46 -12.07
C MET A 110 12.69 -4.45 -12.50
N ARG A 111 12.40 -5.40 -11.62
CA ARG A 111 11.25 -6.31 -11.77
C ARG A 111 10.00 -5.74 -11.12
N LEU A 112 8.83 -5.88 -11.76
CA LEU A 112 7.56 -5.38 -11.23
C LEU A 112 7.26 -5.95 -9.83
N THR A 113 7.55 -7.24 -9.60
CA THR A 113 7.37 -7.88 -8.29
C THR A 113 8.34 -7.43 -7.20
N GLN A 114 9.38 -6.66 -7.54
CA GLN A 114 10.34 -6.07 -6.59
C GLN A 114 10.13 -4.57 -6.40
N MET A 115 9.16 -3.98 -7.11
CA MET A 115 8.88 -2.55 -7.01
C MET A 115 8.35 -2.21 -5.62
N GLN A 116 9.11 -1.41 -4.87
CA GLN A 116 8.78 -1.05 -3.48
C GLN A 116 7.62 -0.05 -3.35
N ASP A 117 7.33 0.73 -4.39
CA ASP A 117 6.37 1.85 -4.35
C ASP A 117 5.06 1.58 -5.09
N ILE A 118 4.56 0.34 -5.06
CA ILE A 118 3.25 0.00 -5.64
C ILE A 118 2.10 0.68 -4.87
N GLY A 119 2.22 0.82 -3.56
CA GLY A 119 1.24 1.49 -2.71
C GLY A 119 1.91 2.21 -1.55
N GLY A 120 1.25 3.25 -1.04
CA GLY A 120 1.72 4.00 0.12
C GLY A 120 0.61 4.80 0.78
N CYS A 121 0.74 5.05 2.07
CA CYS A 121 -0.13 5.93 2.84
C CYS A 121 0.61 7.20 3.26
N ARG A 122 -0.14 8.30 3.37
CA ARG A 122 0.37 9.61 3.76
C ARG A 122 -0.45 10.13 4.93
N ALA A 123 0.25 10.68 5.91
CA ALA A 123 -0.34 11.54 6.94
C ALA A 123 0.08 12.98 6.67
N VAL A 124 -0.83 13.91 6.89
CA VAL A 124 -0.59 15.35 6.99
C VAL A 124 -1.04 15.75 8.38
N VAL A 125 -0.15 16.42 9.11
CA VAL A 125 -0.33 16.86 10.49
C VAL A 125 -0.03 18.36 10.58
N SER A 126 -0.45 18.97 11.67
CA SER A 126 -0.50 20.42 11.85
C SER A 126 0.88 21.06 12.02
N THR A 127 1.83 20.40 12.69
CA THR A 127 3.14 20.98 12.98
C THR A 127 4.33 20.06 12.63
N LEU A 128 5.51 20.65 12.49
CA LEU A 128 6.77 19.89 12.33
C LEU A 128 7.09 19.04 13.57
N HIS A 129 6.67 19.49 14.76
CA HIS A 129 6.81 18.72 15.98
C HIS A 129 6.00 17.43 15.90
N ASP A 130 4.75 17.51 15.42
CA ASP A 130 3.87 16.34 15.24
C ASP A 130 4.40 15.36 14.21
N VAL A 131 5.06 15.84 13.15
CA VAL A 131 5.75 14.96 12.19
C VAL A 131 6.82 14.13 12.89
N THR A 132 7.61 14.76 13.77
CA THR A 132 8.68 14.10 14.52
C THR A 132 8.11 13.08 15.51
N LEU A 133 7.06 13.46 16.27
CA LEU A 133 6.36 12.56 17.19
C LEU A 133 5.76 11.35 16.45
N LEU A 134 5.13 11.58 15.29
CA LEU A 134 4.52 10.52 14.50
C LEU A 134 5.58 9.56 13.94
N ARG A 135 6.70 10.10 13.43
CA ARG A 135 7.85 9.31 12.99
C ARG A 135 8.34 8.41 14.11
N ASP A 136 8.57 8.95 15.30
CA ASP A 136 9.08 8.19 16.45
C ASP A 136 8.08 7.12 16.90
N ALA A 137 6.79 7.46 16.95
CA ALA A 137 5.72 6.53 17.29
C ALA A 137 5.64 5.36 16.30
N LEU A 138 5.80 5.62 15.00
CA LEU A 138 5.83 4.58 13.96
C LEU A 138 7.09 3.70 14.05
N LYS A 139 8.26 4.27 14.38
CA LYS A 139 9.50 3.52 14.56
C LYS A 139 9.47 2.62 15.80
N LYS A 140 8.90 3.11 16.90
CA LYS A 140 8.72 2.36 18.16
C LYS A 140 7.58 1.33 18.09
N SER A 141 6.78 1.38 17.03
CA SER A 141 5.66 0.48 16.80
C SER A 141 6.12 -0.97 16.76
N ARG A 142 5.54 -1.83 17.61
CA ARG A 142 5.76 -3.29 17.58
C ARG A 142 4.97 -4.00 16.48
N ILE A 143 4.65 -3.29 15.39
CA ILE A 143 4.01 -3.91 14.23
C ILE A 143 4.98 -4.92 13.60
N LYS A 144 4.43 -6.00 13.05
CA LYS A 144 5.21 -7.06 12.41
C LYS A 144 6.00 -6.61 11.17
N HIS A 145 5.63 -5.46 10.60
CA HIS A 145 6.26 -4.92 9.39
C HIS A 145 7.60 -4.28 9.73
N ARG A 146 8.61 -4.60 8.93
CA ARG A 146 9.99 -4.18 9.21
C ARG A 146 10.27 -2.86 8.50
N LEU A 147 10.72 -1.84 9.23
CA LEU A 147 11.27 -0.62 8.62
C LEU A 147 12.58 -1.00 7.90
N VAL A 148 12.66 -0.73 6.60
CA VAL A 148 13.83 -1.05 5.77
C VAL A 148 14.56 0.19 5.25
N ASN A 149 13.91 1.35 5.28
CA ASN A 149 14.54 2.60 4.89
C ASN A 149 13.83 3.80 5.54
N GLU A 150 14.57 4.86 5.83
CA GLU A 150 14.08 6.14 6.31
C GLU A 150 14.81 7.26 5.55
N LYS A 151 14.05 8.24 5.08
CA LYS A 151 14.61 9.46 4.49
C LYS A 151 13.96 10.69 5.11
N ASP A 152 14.78 11.56 5.66
CA ASP A 152 14.34 12.81 6.26
C ASP A 152 14.57 13.97 5.28
N TYR A 153 13.54 14.30 4.48
CA TYR A 153 13.59 15.45 3.59
C TYR A 153 13.18 16.76 4.28
N ILE A 154 12.95 16.76 5.60
CA ILE A 154 12.84 18.01 6.36
C ILE A 154 14.25 18.52 6.66
N ALA A 155 15.11 17.63 7.16
CA ALA A 155 16.51 17.94 7.44
C ALA A 155 17.34 18.15 6.16
N ALA A 156 17.10 17.34 5.11
CA ALA A 156 17.75 17.46 3.80
C ALA A 156 16.70 17.53 2.67
N PRO A 157 16.09 18.70 2.43
CA PRO A 157 15.11 18.89 1.37
C PRO A 157 15.67 18.54 -0.01
N LYS A 158 14.77 18.12 -0.91
CA LYS A 158 15.14 17.95 -2.31
C LYS A 158 15.33 19.31 -3.00
N GLU A 159 16.01 19.29 -4.14
CA GLU A 159 16.21 20.47 -5.00
C GLU A 159 14.90 21.13 -5.45
N ASP A 160 13.83 20.34 -5.61
CA ASP A 160 12.48 20.83 -5.93
C ASP A 160 11.73 21.46 -4.73
N GLY A 161 12.39 21.58 -3.57
CA GLY A 161 11.82 22.13 -2.34
C GLY A 161 10.95 21.14 -1.56
N TYR A 162 10.82 19.89 -2.00
CA TYR A 162 10.03 18.88 -1.31
C TYR A 162 10.55 18.60 0.11
N ARG A 163 9.62 18.59 1.08
CA ARG A 163 9.88 18.25 2.50
C ARG A 163 8.94 17.19 3.02
N GLY A 164 9.44 16.34 3.92
CA GLY A 164 8.68 15.31 4.61
C GLY A 164 9.55 14.11 5.00
N ILE A 165 9.02 13.25 5.86
CA ILE A 165 9.71 12.02 6.27
C ILE A 165 9.14 10.84 5.49
N HIS A 166 10.01 10.08 4.83
CA HIS A 166 9.65 8.85 4.13
C HIS A 166 10.09 7.66 4.96
N LEU A 167 9.14 6.83 5.36
CA LEU A 167 9.39 5.54 6.00
C LEU A 167 9.00 4.42 5.03
N VAL A 168 9.95 3.55 4.69
CA VAL A 168 9.71 2.40 3.81
C VAL A 168 9.68 1.14 4.66
N TYR A 169 8.53 0.45 4.65
CA TYR A 169 8.35 -0.80 5.37
C TYR A 169 8.27 -1.98 4.42
N ARG A 170 8.86 -3.11 4.83
CA ARG A 170 8.59 -4.42 4.25
C ARG A 170 7.36 -5.01 4.93
N TYR A 171 6.33 -5.26 4.13
CA TYR A 171 5.13 -5.96 4.59
C TYR A 171 5.48 -7.42 4.93
N VAL A 172 4.84 -7.94 5.98
CA VAL A 172 5.02 -9.32 6.45
C VAL A 172 3.61 -9.87 6.69
N SER A 173 3.25 -10.91 5.96
CA SER A 173 1.95 -11.59 6.06
C SER A 173 2.10 -12.86 6.90
N ASP A 174 1.08 -13.18 7.71
CA ASP A 174 0.99 -14.48 8.38
C ASP A 174 0.39 -15.54 7.43
N ARG A 175 -0.16 -15.08 6.31
CA ARG A 175 -0.71 -15.89 5.21
C ARG A 175 0.28 -15.81 4.05
N LYS A 176 1.26 -16.73 4.04
CA LYS A 176 2.35 -16.91 3.05
C LYS A 176 3.37 -15.77 2.92
N GLU A 177 4.65 -16.12 3.01
CA GLU A 177 5.76 -15.35 2.42
C GLU A 177 5.51 -15.19 0.92
N THR A 178 5.51 -13.95 0.44
CA THR A 178 5.41 -13.60 -0.98
C THR A 178 6.72 -13.07 -1.51
#